data_AF-A0A7S2H5Q6-F1
#
_entry.id   AF-A0A7S2H5Q6-F1
#
_cell.length_a   1.000
_cell.length_b   1.000
_cell.length_c   1.000
_cell.angle_alpha   90.00
_cell.angle_beta   90.00
_cell.angle_gamma   90.00
#
_symmetry.space_group_name_H-M   'P 1'
#
loop_
_entity.id
_entity.type
_entity.pdbx_description
1 polymer ?
#
loop_
_entity_poly.entity_id
_entity_poly.type
_entity_poly.pdbx_seq_one_letter_code
_entity_poly.pdbx_strand_id
1 'polypeptide(L)'
;DKYYQAGSCCNRWYDKIQIIVCADGTAGINFEHSAVDGHTALRFVSDIFAETVVNFAQSITQSIYGKGRIPSVIHAEVRRAACSDNAIDTSPKKLTFDLPMSLRDTIFYAETAIGDQIVSTETVVLEFKKYGKDLVKANRVSPDSFVQMSMLLAYYQLYGKVVCAYEPVLTKHFYHGRTEAMRTSTEKAAALCYKWCNHFSTKEEKLQALKDATVEHSRLVKECLKGKGVDRHLYALKCIAEKNNMPVPSFFESESWKTLNHTILSTSNCGNPSLRHFGFGPVVPDGFGIGYIIKDGGLQYSVSSKHRQTKRYVHTLERTLLELGKVLKPATSVSVESHKKSVRKQSSGLDYVDGIDYWGEMGDAAPAPVPATTLRSNETTSSDIASKVATKFLARVVRRDSQISLNIGEELVTSQPKGRKGSIEEEH
;
A
#
# COMPACT_ATOMS: atom_id res chain seq x y z
N ASP A 1 12.11 11.60 40.28
CA ASP A 1 11.56 10.30 39.81
C ASP A 1 10.23 10.37 39.03
N LYS A 2 9.86 11.48 38.38
CA LYS A 2 8.62 11.56 37.56
C LYS A 2 8.85 12.28 36.22
N TYR A 3 9.70 11.71 35.38
CA TYR A 3 9.84 12.11 33.96
C TYR A 3 9.90 10.85 33.07
N TYR A 4 9.02 9.88 33.30
CA TYR A 4 8.89 8.72 32.42
C TYR A 4 7.58 8.86 31.63
N GLN A 5 7.68 8.98 30.32
CA GLN A 5 6.53 8.85 29.43
C GLN A 5 6.33 7.35 29.17
N ALA A 6 5.13 6.84 29.41
CA ALA A 6 4.78 5.44 29.17
C ALA A 6 3.80 5.36 27.97
N GLY A 7 4.08 4.47 27.00
CA GLY A 7 3.26 4.31 25.81
C GLY A 7 3.61 3.07 24.98
N SER A 8 2.85 2.81 23.91
CA SER A 8 3.00 1.62 23.04
C SER A 8 4.32 1.57 22.25
N CYS A 9 5.01 2.71 22.11
CA CYS A 9 6.31 2.85 21.47
C CYS A 9 7.48 2.38 22.33
N CYS A 10 7.31 2.27 23.66
CA CYS A 10 8.37 1.86 24.59
C CYS A 10 8.62 0.33 24.60
N ASN A 11 7.75 -0.46 23.95
CA ASN A 11 7.85 -1.91 23.89
C ASN A 11 8.15 -2.40 22.47
N ARG A 12 9.05 -1.70 21.77
CA ARG A 12 9.45 -2.02 20.39
C ARG A 12 10.96 -1.91 20.24
N TRP A 13 11.54 -2.83 19.47
CA TRP A 13 12.90 -2.77 18.97
C TRP A 13 12.88 -2.70 17.45
N TYR A 14 12.77 -1.49 16.90
CA TYR A 14 12.47 -1.26 15.49
C TYR A 14 13.52 -1.82 14.51
N ASP A 15 14.76 -2.05 14.95
CA ASP A 15 15.81 -2.69 14.14
C ASP A 15 15.58 -4.19 13.89
N LYS A 16 14.52 -4.78 14.46
CA LYS A 16 14.22 -6.22 14.39
C LYS A 16 12.83 -6.49 13.81
N ILE A 17 12.67 -7.71 13.31
CA ILE A 17 11.36 -8.32 13.05
C ILE A 17 10.73 -8.65 14.41
N GLN A 18 9.51 -8.17 14.62
CA GLN A 18 8.81 -8.23 15.89
C GLN A 18 7.45 -8.86 15.67
N ILE A 19 7.19 -9.98 16.36
CA ILE A 19 5.85 -10.52 16.55
C ILE A 19 5.25 -9.82 17.78
N ILE A 20 4.10 -9.19 17.59
CA ILE A 20 3.41 -8.41 18.60
C ILE A 20 2.12 -9.14 18.94
N VAL A 21 1.91 -9.42 20.22
CA VAL A 21 0.67 -10.01 20.75
C VAL A 21 0.17 -9.10 21.87
N CYS A 22 -1.02 -8.54 21.68
CA CYS A 22 -1.69 -7.68 22.64
C CYS A 22 -2.47 -8.52 23.67
N ALA A 23 -2.78 -7.92 24.82
CA ALA A 23 -3.49 -8.60 25.91
C ALA A 23 -4.90 -9.08 25.52
N ASP A 24 -5.53 -8.45 24.52
CA ASP A 24 -6.82 -8.82 23.94
C ASP A 24 -6.72 -9.95 22.90
N GLY A 25 -5.51 -10.48 22.66
CA GLY A 25 -5.26 -11.50 21.64
C GLY A 25 -5.06 -10.96 20.22
N THR A 26 -5.16 -9.64 20.02
CA THR A 26 -4.80 -9.04 18.73
C THR A 26 -3.32 -9.25 18.47
N ALA A 27 -2.98 -9.80 17.31
CA ALA A 27 -1.59 -10.07 16.93
C ALA A 27 -1.22 -9.43 15.60
N GLY A 28 0.05 -9.10 15.45
CA GLY A 28 0.60 -8.52 14.23
C GLY A 28 2.11 -8.65 14.15
N ILE A 29 2.66 -8.27 13.01
CA ILE A 29 4.11 -8.27 12.77
C ILE A 29 4.54 -6.86 12.36
N ASN A 30 5.61 -6.39 12.99
CA ASN A 30 6.36 -5.22 12.55
C ASN A 30 7.73 -5.69 12.04
N PHE A 31 8.22 -5.14 10.94
CA PHE A 31 9.51 -5.52 10.38
C PHE A 31 10.24 -4.31 9.82
N GLU A 32 11.56 -4.36 9.88
CA GLU A 32 12.45 -3.36 9.30
C GLU A 32 12.56 -3.62 7.78
N HIS A 33 12.31 -2.58 6.97
CA HIS A 33 12.06 -2.70 5.53
C HIS A 33 13.34 -2.67 4.67
N SER A 34 14.49 -2.26 5.22
CA SER A 34 15.75 -2.23 4.47
C SER A 34 16.15 -3.64 4.00
N ALA A 35 16.00 -4.63 4.89
CA ALA A 35 16.40 -6.01 4.66
C ALA A 35 15.32 -6.88 3.97
N VAL A 36 14.04 -6.55 4.14
CA VAL A 36 12.93 -7.45 3.78
C VAL A 36 11.85 -6.72 2.97
N ASP A 37 11.52 -7.24 1.79
CA ASP A 37 10.35 -6.79 1.02
C ASP A 37 9.05 -7.37 1.58
N GLY A 38 7.94 -6.64 1.41
CA GLY A 38 6.62 -7.01 1.93
C GLY A 38 6.18 -8.45 1.62
N HIS A 39 6.49 -9.01 0.44
CA HIS A 39 6.11 -10.41 0.12
C HIS A 39 6.90 -11.46 0.92
N THR A 40 8.15 -11.18 1.29
CA THR A 40 8.92 -12.09 2.14
C THR A 40 8.30 -12.10 3.55
N ALA A 41 7.98 -10.92 4.08
CA ALA A 41 7.26 -10.80 5.35
C ALA A 41 5.88 -11.48 5.28
N LEU A 42 5.16 -11.31 4.17
CA LEU A 42 3.86 -11.93 3.93
C LEU A 42 3.95 -13.46 3.95
N ARG A 43 4.99 -14.04 3.35
CA ARG A 43 5.22 -15.49 3.38
C ARG A 43 5.46 -15.98 4.81
N PHE A 44 6.31 -15.29 5.55
CA PHE A 44 6.56 -15.59 6.96
C PHE A 44 5.26 -15.56 7.80
N VAL A 45 4.43 -14.52 7.61
CA VAL A 45 3.12 -14.41 8.28
C VAL A 45 2.18 -15.54 7.86
N SER A 46 2.14 -15.89 6.58
CA SER A 46 1.32 -17.00 6.07
C SER A 46 1.65 -18.32 6.77
N ASP A 47 2.95 -18.62 6.88
CA ASP A 47 3.43 -19.88 7.43
C ASP A 47 3.11 -19.95 8.95
N ILE A 48 3.35 -18.88 9.71
CA ILE A 48 2.97 -18.80 11.13
C ILE A 48 1.46 -18.99 11.32
N PHE A 49 0.65 -18.33 10.50
CA PHE A 49 -0.80 -18.41 10.61
C PHE A 49 -1.30 -19.83 10.30
N ALA A 50 -0.80 -20.45 9.23
CA ALA A 50 -1.18 -21.80 8.86
C ALA A 50 -0.79 -22.82 9.96
N GLU A 51 0.42 -22.70 10.50
CA GLU A 51 0.88 -23.54 11.60
C GLU A 51 0.02 -23.36 12.86
N THR A 52 -0.32 -22.12 13.21
CA THR A 52 -1.18 -21.82 14.36
C THR A 52 -2.58 -22.42 14.20
N VAL A 53 -3.16 -22.36 13.00
CA VAL A 53 -4.48 -22.96 12.71
C VAL A 53 -4.43 -24.48 12.82
N VAL A 54 -3.41 -25.13 12.26
CA VAL A 54 -3.23 -26.59 12.35
C VAL A 54 -3.07 -27.02 13.81
N ASN A 55 -2.24 -26.31 14.58
CA ASN A 55 -2.02 -26.59 15.98
C ASN A 55 -3.29 -26.39 16.83
N PHE A 56 -4.06 -25.34 16.56
CA PHE A 56 -5.35 -25.13 17.21
C PHE A 56 -6.32 -26.29 16.93
N ALA A 57 -6.42 -26.74 15.67
CA ALA A 57 -7.27 -27.89 15.32
C ALA A 57 -6.84 -29.19 16.03
N GLN A 58 -5.54 -29.43 16.16
CA GLN A 58 -4.99 -30.57 16.93
C GLN A 58 -5.27 -30.42 18.44
N SER A 59 -5.29 -29.19 18.97
CA SER A 59 -5.58 -28.92 20.38
C SER A 59 -7.01 -29.26 20.80
N ILE A 60 -7.92 -29.27 19.84
CA ILE A 60 -9.32 -29.63 20.05
C ILE A 60 -9.48 -31.15 20.09
N THR A 61 -8.68 -31.89 19.33
CA THR A 61 -8.74 -33.37 19.28
C THR A 61 -7.86 -34.05 20.32
N GLN A 62 -6.83 -33.37 20.84
CA GLN A 62 -5.98 -33.81 21.93
C GLN A 62 -5.66 -32.63 22.86
N SER A 63 -5.74 -32.81 24.18
CA SER A 63 -5.36 -31.76 25.14
C SER A 63 -3.88 -31.40 24.98
N ILE A 64 -3.60 -30.27 24.30
CA ILE A 64 -2.22 -29.74 24.15
C ILE A 64 -1.75 -29.02 25.43
N TYR A 65 -2.65 -28.77 26.39
CA TYR A 65 -2.24 -28.35 27.72
C TYR A 65 -1.48 -29.50 28.41
N GLY A 66 -0.15 -29.40 28.47
CA GLY A 66 0.66 -30.20 29.39
C GLY A 66 1.83 -30.99 28.82
N LYS A 67 2.11 -30.98 27.51
CA LYS A 67 3.36 -31.55 26.98
C LYS A 67 4.22 -30.46 26.37
N GLY A 68 5.18 -30.00 27.17
CA GLY A 68 6.19 -29.05 26.74
C GLY A 68 6.86 -29.53 25.44
N ARG A 69 6.86 -28.61 24.46
CA ARG A 69 7.31 -28.72 23.06
C ARG A 69 6.20 -29.04 22.07
N ILE A 70 5.77 -27.96 21.43
CA ILE A 70 5.05 -27.95 20.16
C ILE A 70 5.95 -28.68 19.13
N PRO A 71 5.49 -29.74 18.44
CA PRO A 71 6.27 -30.38 17.40
C PRO A 71 6.55 -29.38 16.29
N SER A 72 7.83 -29.15 15.96
CA SER A 72 8.21 -28.30 14.84
C SER A 72 7.66 -28.92 13.54
N VAL A 73 6.72 -28.26 12.87
CA VAL A 73 6.14 -28.77 11.60
C VAL A 73 7.20 -28.76 10.49
N ILE A 74 8.24 -27.94 10.64
CA ILE A 74 9.41 -27.87 9.74
C ILE A 74 10.66 -28.17 10.56
N HIS A 75 11.40 -29.21 10.19
CA HIS A 75 12.76 -29.44 10.69
C HIS A 75 13.74 -28.70 9.79
N ALA A 76 14.22 -27.54 10.24
CA ALA A 76 15.37 -26.87 9.62
C ALA A 76 16.66 -27.34 10.31
N GLU A 77 17.69 -27.69 9.53
CA GLU A 77 19.04 -27.87 10.05
C GLU A 77 19.60 -26.50 10.47
N VAL A 78 19.39 -26.13 11.73
CA VAL A 78 19.93 -24.89 12.29
C VAL A 78 21.33 -25.16 12.82
N ARG A 79 22.37 -24.65 12.15
CA ARG A 79 23.70 -24.50 12.75
C ARG A 79 23.58 -23.51 13.91
N ARG A 80 23.38 -24.02 15.13
CA ARG A 80 23.44 -23.19 16.33
C ARG A 80 24.89 -22.82 16.58
N ALA A 81 25.17 -21.52 16.70
CA ALA A 81 26.52 -20.99 16.93
C ALA A 81 27.14 -21.43 18.27
N ALA A 82 26.37 -22.06 19.16
CA ALA A 82 26.82 -22.54 20.46
C ALA A 82 26.40 -24.00 20.64
N CYS A 83 27.22 -24.94 20.16
CA CYS A 83 27.19 -26.33 20.57
C CYS A 83 28.59 -26.71 21.06
N SER A 84 28.93 -26.28 22.28
CA SER A 84 29.84 -27.05 23.13
C SER A 84 28.97 -27.84 24.12
N ASP A 85 29.40 -29.03 24.50
CA ASP A 85 28.66 -30.10 25.22
C ASP A 85 28.11 -29.75 26.62
N ASN A 86 27.94 -28.48 26.95
CA ASN A 86 27.35 -28.04 28.20
C ASN A 86 25.83 -27.92 28.07
N ALA A 87 25.11 -28.39 29.09
CA ALA A 87 23.67 -28.20 29.21
C ALA A 87 23.32 -26.71 29.11
N ILE A 88 22.71 -26.31 27.99
CA ILE A 88 22.33 -24.91 27.74
C ILE A 88 21.19 -24.55 28.70
N ASP A 89 21.43 -23.58 29.58
CA ASP A 89 20.37 -22.96 30.37
C ASP A 89 19.40 -22.22 29.45
N THR A 90 18.14 -22.65 29.45
CA THR A 90 17.06 -22.14 28.59
C THR A 90 16.09 -21.22 29.33
N SER A 91 16.35 -20.91 30.60
CA SER A 91 15.51 -19.99 31.37
C SER A 91 15.60 -18.57 30.79
N PRO A 92 14.46 -17.85 30.67
CA PRO A 92 14.48 -16.46 30.20
C PRO A 92 15.31 -15.58 31.14
N LYS A 93 16.26 -14.81 30.59
CA LYS A 93 17.11 -13.88 31.35
C LYS A 93 16.71 -12.45 31.07
N LYS A 94 16.49 -11.68 32.14
CA LYS A 94 16.26 -10.24 32.03
C LYS A 94 17.54 -9.57 31.54
N LEU A 95 17.46 -8.91 30.38
CA LEU A 95 18.52 -8.04 29.90
C LEU A 95 18.58 -6.79 30.78
N THR A 96 19.76 -6.50 31.31
CA THR A 96 20.01 -5.31 32.13
C THR A 96 20.96 -4.40 31.38
N PHE A 97 20.64 -3.11 31.37
CA PHE A 97 21.43 -2.08 30.71
C PHE A 97 21.93 -1.12 31.77
N ASP A 98 23.24 -0.83 31.74
CA ASP A 98 23.77 0.31 32.46
C ASP A 98 23.50 1.58 31.65
N LEU A 99 22.72 2.49 32.22
CA LEU A 99 22.23 3.69 31.54
C LEU A 99 22.84 4.92 32.20
N PRO A 100 23.98 5.43 31.69
CA PRO A 100 24.56 6.68 32.17
C PRO A 100 23.59 7.84 31.92
N MET A 101 23.76 8.94 32.66
CA MET A 101 22.85 10.10 32.59
C MET A 101 22.66 10.62 31.16
N SER A 102 23.74 10.72 30.37
CA SER A 102 23.66 11.16 28.97
C SER A 102 22.76 10.28 28.09
N LEU A 103 22.75 8.96 28.33
CA LEU A 103 21.90 8.03 27.59
C LEU A 103 20.44 8.13 28.05
N ARG A 104 20.20 8.37 29.34
CA ARG A 104 18.83 8.62 29.87
C ARG A 104 18.22 9.88 29.24
N ASP A 105 19.00 10.95 29.14
CA ASP A 105 18.57 12.18 28.48
C ASP A 105 18.26 11.92 27.00
N THR A 106 19.12 11.15 26.31
CA THR A 106 18.89 10.76 24.91
C THR A 106 17.59 9.98 24.75
N ILE A 107 17.31 9.01 25.64
CA ILE A 107 16.05 8.25 25.62
C ILE A 107 14.85 9.18 25.83
N PHE A 108 14.93 10.10 26.78
CA PHE A 108 13.86 11.07 27.04
C PHE A 108 13.53 11.94 25.80
N TYR A 109 14.56 12.46 25.11
CA TYR A 109 14.35 13.22 23.88
C TYR A 109 13.85 12.35 22.73
N ALA A 110 14.29 11.09 22.63
CA ALA A 110 13.78 10.15 21.65
C ALA A 110 12.30 9.80 21.87
N GLU A 111 11.88 9.62 23.12
CA GLU A 111 10.47 9.42 23.52
C GLU A 111 9.60 10.62 23.12
N THR A 112 10.10 11.84 23.36
CA THR A 112 9.41 13.07 22.92
C THR A 112 9.27 13.10 21.39
N ALA A 113 10.35 12.83 20.67
CA ALA A 113 10.36 12.85 19.21
C ALA A 113 9.40 11.81 18.59
N ILE A 114 9.34 10.59 19.13
CA ILE A 114 8.37 9.58 18.65
C ILE A 114 6.94 9.94 19.05
N GLY A 115 6.73 10.56 20.21
CA GLY A 115 5.44 11.10 20.62
C GLY A 115 4.87 12.09 19.61
N ASP A 116 5.69 13.05 19.17
CA ASP A 116 5.31 14.01 18.12
C ASP A 116 4.99 13.33 16.78
N GLN A 117 5.75 12.29 16.40
CA GLN A 117 5.45 11.50 15.20
C GLN A 117 4.12 10.74 15.29
N ILE A 118 3.78 10.20 16.46
CA ILE A 118 2.52 9.50 16.69
C ILE A 118 1.35 10.48 16.61
N VAL A 119 1.44 11.62 17.32
CA VAL A 119 0.38 12.64 17.33
C VAL A 119 0.19 13.26 15.95
N SER A 120 1.25 13.37 15.17
CA SER A 120 1.17 13.89 13.80
C SER A 120 0.60 12.92 12.78
N THR A 121 0.56 11.63 13.09
CA THR A 121 0.11 10.59 12.17
C THR A 121 -1.34 10.21 12.43
N GLU A 122 -2.15 10.21 11.38
CA GLU A 122 -3.52 9.68 11.40
C GLU A 122 -3.60 8.45 10.51
N THR A 123 -4.16 7.35 11.04
CA THR A 123 -4.47 6.15 10.26
C THR A 123 -5.96 5.85 10.32
N VAL A 124 -6.58 5.62 9.17
CA VAL A 124 -7.99 5.25 9.02
C VAL A 124 -8.09 3.97 8.20
N VAL A 125 -8.84 3.00 8.72
CA VAL A 125 -9.05 1.71 8.07
C VAL A 125 -10.44 1.68 7.43
N LEU A 126 -10.50 1.23 6.18
CA LEU A 126 -11.74 0.96 5.45
C LEU A 126 -11.84 -0.54 5.16
N GLU A 127 -12.85 -1.20 5.75
CA GLU A 127 -13.26 -2.55 5.37
C GLU A 127 -14.49 -2.48 4.46
N PHE A 128 -14.27 -2.35 3.16
CA PHE A 128 -15.34 -2.28 2.17
C PHE A 128 -15.92 -3.66 1.87
N LYS A 129 -17.15 -3.93 2.32
CA LYS A 129 -17.81 -5.26 2.26
C LYS A 129 -18.91 -5.40 1.20
N LYS A 130 -19.04 -4.44 0.27
CA LYS A 130 -20.15 -4.45 -0.71
C LYS A 130 -19.87 -5.28 -1.96
N TYR A 131 -18.60 -5.41 -2.33
CA TYR A 131 -18.09 -6.32 -3.35
C TYR A 131 -16.56 -6.42 -3.21
N GLY A 132 -15.97 -7.45 -3.82
CA GLY A 132 -14.52 -7.59 -3.93
C GLY A 132 -14.09 -7.95 -5.34
N LYS A 133 -13.05 -8.78 -5.45
CA LYS A 133 -12.41 -9.15 -6.72
C LYS A 133 -13.39 -9.77 -7.73
N ASP A 134 -14.45 -10.43 -7.25
CA ASP A 134 -15.37 -11.20 -8.10
C ASP A 134 -16.18 -10.30 -9.05
N LEU A 135 -16.72 -9.18 -8.55
CA LEU A 135 -17.45 -8.20 -9.37
C LEU A 135 -16.52 -7.55 -10.42
N VAL A 136 -15.29 -7.24 -10.02
CA VAL A 136 -14.31 -6.57 -10.88
C VAL A 136 -13.87 -7.51 -12.00
N LYS A 137 -13.57 -8.78 -11.67
CA LYS A 137 -13.22 -9.81 -12.66
C LYS A 137 -14.36 -10.15 -13.60
N ALA A 138 -15.61 -10.18 -13.13
CA ALA A 138 -16.78 -10.38 -13.97
C ALA A 138 -16.91 -9.31 -15.08
N ASN A 139 -16.35 -8.12 -14.84
CA ASN A 139 -16.28 -7.02 -15.82
C ASN A 139 -15.00 -7.00 -16.67
N ARG A 140 -14.17 -8.06 -16.60
CA ARG A 140 -12.88 -8.19 -17.30
C ARG A 140 -11.88 -7.08 -16.94
N VAL A 141 -11.94 -6.59 -15.71
CA VAL A 141 -11.01 -5.60 -15.17
C VAL A 141 -10.06 -6.29 -14.17
N SER A 142 -8.79 -5.89 -14.18
CA SER A 142 -7.83 -6.35 -13.16
C SER A 142 -8.21 -5.79 -11.79
N PRO A 143 -8.38 -6.62 -10.74
CA PRO A 143 -8.72 -6.14 -9.41
C PRO A 143 -7.74 -5.13 -8.84
N ASP A 144 -6.45 -5.35 -9.08
CA ASP A 144 -5.39 -4.48 -8.59
C ASP A 144 -5.40 -3.12 -9.30
N SER A 145 -5.44 -3.13 -10.64
CA SER A 145 -5.60 -1.91 -11.44
C SER A 145 -6.86 -1.13 -11.08
N PHE A 146 -7.97 -1.83 -10.79
CA PHE A 146 -9.21 -1.19 -10.34
C PHE A 146 -9.04 -0.48 -8.99
N VAL A 147 -8.39 -1.13 -8.03
CA VAL A 147 -8.12 -0.56 -6.71
C VAL A 147 -7.21 0.66 -6.84
N GLN A 148 -6.15 0.56 -7.66
CA GLN A 148 -5.26 1.68 -7.96
C GLN A 148 -5.99 2.89 -8.56
N MET A 149 -6.85 2.65 -9.55
CA MET A 149 -7.68 3.72 -10.13
C MET A 149 -8.67 4.31 -9.12
N SER A 150 -9.24 3.50 -8.22
CA SER A 150 -10.19 3.98 -7.21
C SER A 150 -9.53 4.96 -6.22
N MET A 151 -8.28 4.70 -5.81
CA MET A 151 -7.53 5.56 -4.90
C MET A 151 -7.19 6.90 -5.58
N LEU A 152 -6.65 6.85 -6.81
CA LEU A 152 -6.33 8.06 -7.56
C LEU A 152 -7.58 8.90 -7.85
N LEU A 153 -8.68 8.26 -8.25
CA LEU A 153 -9.95 8.93 -8.53
C LEU A 153 -10.54 9.57 -7.27
N ALA A 154 -10.52 8.87 -6.13
CA ALA A 154 -10.97 9.43 -4.86
C ALA A 154 -10.13 10.66 -4.46
N TYR A 155 -8.83 10.61 -4.71
CA TYR A 155 -7.95 11.75 -4.44
C TYR A 155 -8.32 12.92 -5.35
N TYR A 156 -8.54 12.66 -6.63
CA TYR A 156 -8.97 13.70 -7.57
C TYR A 156 -10.33 14.30 -7.21
N GLN A 157 -11.31 13.49 -6.80
CA GLN A 157 -12.62 13.97 -6.34
C GLN A 157 -12.52 14.87 -5.10
N LEU A 158 -11.55 14.63 -4.22
CA LEU A 158 -11.35 15.41 -3.00
C LEU A 158 -10.49 16.67 -3.22
N TYR A 159 -9.41 16.56 -4.00
CA TYR A 159 -8.38 17.59 -4.13
C TYR A 159 -8.28 18.25 -5.50
N GLY A 160 -9.00 17.74 -6.51
CA GLY A 160 -9.04 18.28 -7.87
C GLY A 160 -7.75 18.16 -8.67
N LYS A 161 -6.80 17.33 -8.22
CA LYS A 161 -5.47 17.20 -8.83
C LYS A 161 -5.10 15.74 -9.08
N VAL A 162 -4.52 15.48 -10.25
CA VAL A 162 -3.78 14.23 -10.51
C VAL A 162 -2.39 14.43 -9.92
N VAL A 163 -1.93 13.47 -9.12
CA VAL A 163 -0.68 13.58 -8.35
C VAL A 163 0.26 12.42 -8.62
N CYS A 164 1.52 12.53 -8.24
CA CYS A 164 2.46 11.42 -8.32
C CYS A 164 1.99 10.26 -7.42
N ALA A 165 1.77 9.10 -8.03
CA ALA A 165 1.37 7.87 -7.36
C ALA A 165 2.40 6.76 -7.62
N TYR A 166 2.68 5.98 -6.59
CA TYR A 166 3.67 4.90 -6.58
C TYR A 166 3.00 3.59 -6.18
N GLU A 167 3.30 2.56 -6.95
CA GLU A 167 3.02 1.16 -6.60
C GLU A 167 4.31 0.33 -6.80
N PRO A 168 4.74 -0.48 -5.81
CA PRO A 168 5.88 -1.35 -5.96
C PRO A 168 5.50 -2.60 -6.78
N VAL A 169 6.27 -2.87 -7.83
CA VAL A 169 6.19 -4.13 -8.59
C VAL A 169 7.42 -4.97 -8.31
N LEU A 170 7.23 -6.20 -7.86
CA LEU A 170 8.35 -7.08 -7.53
C LEU A 170 9.09 -7.57 -8.77
N THR A 171 10.41 -7.52 -8.73
CA THR A 171 11.29 -8.02 -9.80
C THR A 171 12.01 -9.31 -9.40
N LYS A 172 11.46 -10.06 -8.43
CA LYS A 172 12.05 -11.27 -7.82
C LYS A 172 12.29 -12.46 -8.76
N HIS A 173 11.86 -12.40 -10.02
CA HIS A 173 12.23 -13.41 -11.02
C HIS A 173 13.66 -13.23 -11.53
N PHE A 174 14.25 -12.03 -11.34
CA PHE A 174 15.66 -11.79 -11.55
C PHE A 174 16.47 -12.12 -10.28
N TYR A 175 17.73 -12.50 -10.48
CA TYR A 175 18.70 -12.67 -9.39
C TYR A 175 18.85 -11.36 -8.59
N HIS A 176 18.74 -11.45 -7.26
CA HIS A 176 18.71 -10.30 -6.34
C HIS A 176 17.61 -9.25 -6.64
N GLY A 177 16.56 -9.63 -7.36
CA GLY A 177 15.44 -8.75 -7.67
C GLY A 177 14.76 -8.20 -6.41
N ARG A 178 14.55 -6.88 -6.39
CA ARG A 178 13.80 -6.15 -5.35
C ARG A 178 12.47 -5.67 -5.92
N THR A 179 12.34 -4.36 -6.17
CA THR A 179 11.15 -3.71 -6.70
C THR A 179 11.49 -2.77 -7.85
N GLU A 180 10.56 -2.62 -8.79
CA GLU A 180 10.43 -1.49 -9.71
C GLU A 180 9.28 -0.58 -9.25
N ALA A 181 9.28 0.69 -9.65
CA ALA A 181 8.18 1.61 -9.44
C ALA A 181 7.19 1.57 -10.62
N MET A 182 5.97 1.16 -10.35
CA MET A 182 4.86 1.41 -11.26
C MET A 182 4.28 2.79 -10.95
N ARG A 183 4.16 3.63 -11.99
CA ARG A 183 3.56 4.96 -11.92
C ARG A 183 2.10 4.92 -12.37
N THR A 184 1.19 4.96 -11.39
CA THR A 184 -0.27 4.83 -11.59
C THR A 184 -0.85 6.00 -12.38
N SER A 185 -0.25 7.18 -12.25
CA SER A 185 -0.73 8.46 -12.81
C SER A 185 -0.39 8.62 -14.29
N THR A 186 -1.00 7.78 -15.11
CA THR A 186 -0.91 7.82 -16.58
C THR A 186 -1.88 8.83 -17.19
N GLU A 187 -1.70 9.16 -18.46
CA GLU A 187 -2.67 9.97 -19.21
C GLU A 187 -4.08 9.35 -19.22
N LYS A 188 -4.17 8.01 -19.29
CA LYS A 188 -5.46 7.29 -19.23
C LYS A 188 -6.09 7.39 -17.85
N ALA A 189 -5.30 7.33 -16.79
CA ALA A 189 -5.77 7.52 -15.42
C ALA A 189 -6.24 8.96 -15.18
N ALA A 190 -5.54 9.96 -15.75
CA ALA A 190 -5.99 11.35 -15.72
C ALA A 190 -7.29 11.55 -16.50
N ALA A 191 -7.42 10.95 -17.70
CA ALA A 191 -8.64 10.99 -18.50
C ALA A 191 -9.83 10.35 -17.76
N LEU A 192 -9.61 9.26 -17.02
CA LEU A 192 -10.60 8.69 -16.11
C LEU A 192 -11.05 9.72 -15.08
N CYS A 193 -10.12 10.38 -14.39
CA CYS A 193 -10.44 11.40 -13.38
C CYS A 193 -11.30 12.53 -13.96
N TYR A 194 -10.90 13.06 -15.12
CA TYR A 194 -11.62 14.14 -15.79
C TYR A 194 -13.03 13.73 -16.24
N LYS A 195 -13.16 12.56 -16.90
CA LYS A 195 -14.47 12.05 -17.33
C LYS A 195 -15.37 11.68 -16.16
N TRP A 196 -14.81 11.12 -15.10
CA TRP A 196 -15.61 10.70 -13.94
C TRP A 196 -16.24 11.88 -13.21
N CYS A 197 -15.48 12.98 -13.08
CA CYS A 197 -15.93 14.20 -12.40
C CYS A 197 -16.68 15.17 -13.31
N ASN A 198 -16.75 14.90 -14.62
CA ASN A 198 -17.59 15.66 -15.54
C ASN A 198 -19.06 15.27 -15.37
N HIS A 199 -19.91 16.26 -15.06
CA HIS A 199 -21.37 16.08 -14.93
C HIS A 199 -22.05 15.71 -16.25
N PHE A 200 -21.44 16.03 -17.39
CA PHE A 200 -21.98 15.73 -18.72
C PHE A 200 -21.57 14.34 -19.24
N SER A 201 -20.64 13.66 -18.58
CA SER A 201 -20.18 12.36 -19.06
C SER A 201 -21.16 11.24 -18.73
N THR A 202 -21.44 10.41 -19.73
CA THR A 202 -22.39 9.29 -19.59
C THR A 202 -21.80 8.16 -18.75
N LYS A 203 -22.66 7.21 -18.32
CA LYS A 203 -22.21 6.02 -17.59
C LYS A 203 -21.25 5.19 -18.44
N GLU A 204 -21.52 5.10 -19.74
CA GLU A 204 -20.74 4.35 -20.72
C GLU A 204 -19.36 4.97 -20.93
N GLU A 205 -19.29 6.30 -21.03
CA GLU A 205 -18.01 7.01 -21.15
C GLU A 205 -17.14 6.83 -19.91
N LYS A 206 -17.74 6.88 -18.71
CA LYS A 206 -17.04 6.63 -17.44
C LYS A 206 -16.53 5.19 -17.34
N LEU A 207 -17.37 4.22 -17.73
CA LEU A 207 -16.99 2.81 -17.77
C LEU A 207 -15.85 2.56 -18.77
N GLN A 208 -15.91 3.17 -19.95
CA GLN A 208 -14.86 3.03 -20.95
C GLN A 208 -13.54 3.65 -20.47
N ALA A 209 -13.58 4.84 -19.87
CA ALA A 209 -12.39 5.48 -19.32
C ALA A 209 -11.75 4.63 -18.20
N LEU A 210 -12.57 3.98 -17.37
CA LEU A 210 -12.09 3.05 -16.34
C LEU A 210 -11.40 1.84 -16.96
N LYS A 211 -11.99 1.25 -18.00
CA LYS A 211 -11.38 0.13 -18.74
C LYS A 211 -10.05 0.52 -19.38
N ASP A 212 -10.00 1.66 -20.05
CA ASP A 212 -8.78 2.14 -20.71
C ASP A 212 -7.65 2.37 -19.69
N ALA A 213 -7.96 3.02 -18.57
CA ALA A 213 -6.99 3.28 -17.51
C ALA A 213 -6.48 1.99 -16.85
N THR A 214 -7.37 1.02 -16.60
CA THR A 214 -7.00 -0.26 -15.99
C THR A 214 -6.23 -1.19 -16.94
N VAL A 215 -6.52 -1.13 -18.24
CA VAL A 215 -5.73 -1.84 -19.28
C VAL A 215 -4.32 -1.28 -19.34
N GLU A 216 -4.17 0.05 -19.38
CA GLU A 216 -2.86 0.69 -19.42
C GLU A 216 -2.04 0.41 -18.14
N HIS A 217 -2.69 0.52 -16.97
CA HIS A 217 -2.08 0.12 -15.69
C HIS A 217 -1.54 -1.31 -15.74
N SER A 218 -2.37 -2.26 -16.17
CA SER A 218 -2.00 -3.68 -16.25
C SER A 218 -0.87 -3.92 -17.25
N ARG A 219 -0.80 -3.15 -18.34
CA ARG A 219 0.30 -3.20 -19.32
C ARG A 219 1.61 -2.73 -18.67
N LEU A 220 1.58 -1.60 -17.95
CA LEU A 220 2.76 -1.05 -17.28
C LEU A 220 3.26 -1.95 -16.14
N VAL A 221 2.37 -2.55 -15.36
CA VAL A 221 2.74 -3.56 -14.35
C VAL A 221 3.52 -4.71 -15.00
N LYS A 222 3.07 -5.22 -16.15
CA LYS A 222 3.77 -6.29 -16.88
C LYS A 222 5.16 -5.88 -17.39
N GLU A 223 5.34 -4.64 -17.79
CA GLU A 223 6.66 -4.14 -18.19
C GLU A 223 7.57 -3.91 -16.97
N CYS A 224 7.04 -3.40 -15.86
CA CYS A 224 7.76 -3.28 -14.59
C CYS A 224 8.20 -4.65 -14.05
N LEU A 225 7.33 -5.67 -14.16
CA LEU A 225 7.67 -7.05 -13.81
C LEU A 225 8.91 -7.52 -14.59
N LYS A 226 9.03 -7.18 -15.88
CA LYS A 226 10.20 -7.48 -16.73
C LYS A 226 11.39 -6.55 -16.50
N GLY A 227 11.36 -5.68 -15.49
CA GLY A 227 12.44 -4.73 -15.20
C GLY A 227 12.56 -3.60 -16.22
N LYS A 228 11.47 -3.28 -16.93
CA LYS A 228 11.43 -2.22 -17.95
C LYS A 228 10.79 -0.92 -17.44
N GLY A 229 10.67 -0.76 -16.13
CA GLY A 229 10.36 0.55 -15.55
C GLY A 229 11.55 1.50 -15.69
N VAL A 230 11.28 2.79 -15.51
CA VAL A 230 12.29 3.84 -15.70
C VAL A 230 12.90 4.30 -14.38
N ASP A 231 12.15 4.20 -13.28
CA ASP A 231 12.54 4.76 -12.00
C ASP A 231 13.83 4.16 -11.46
N ARG A 232 13.95 2.82 -11.42
CA ARG A 232 15.18 2.17 -10.93
C ARG A 232 16.37 2.40 -11.85
N HIS A 233 16.15 2.43 -13.16
CA HIS A 233 17.22 2.72 -14.12
C HIS A 233 17.76 4.15 -13.92
N LEU A 234 16.90 5.16 -13.88
CA LEU A 234 17.30 6.54 -13.65
C LEU A 234 17.97 6.73 -12.27
N TYR A 235 17.43 6.09 -11.24
CA TYR A 235 18.06 6.10 -9.91
C TYR A 235 19.46 5.48 -9.93
N ALA A 236 19.64 4.34 -10.60
CA ALA A 236 20.95 3.70 -10.71
C ALA A 236 21.98 4.59 -11.43
N LEU A 237 21.58 5.27 -12.52
CA LEU A 237 22.45 6.22 -13.22
C LEU A 237 22.89 7.37 -12.31
N LYS A 238 21.96 7.91 -11.50
CA LYS A 238 22.28 8.93 -10.50
C LYS A 238 23.30 8.42 -9.48
N CYS A 239 23.06 7.25 -8.89
CA CYS A 239 23.96 6.64 -7.91
C CYS A 239 25.34 6.34 -8.50
N ILE A 240 25.42 5.91 -9.76
CA ILE A 240 26.69 5.66 -10.46
C ILE A 240 27.47 6.96 -10.62
N ALA A 241 26.81 8.06 -11.05
CA ALA A 241 27.48 9.35 -11.16
C ALA A 241 28.03 9.82 -9.80
N GLU A 242 27.20 9.78 -8.75
CA GLU A 242 27.59 10.16 -7.39
C GLU A 242 28.76 9.31 -6.86
N LYS A 243 28.66 7.97 -6.98
CA LYS A 243 29.68 7.04 -6.48
C LYS A 243 31.03 7.20 -7.19
N ASN A 244 31.02 7.59 -8.46
CA ASN A 244 32.24 7.79 -9.25
C ASN A 244 32.71 9.26 -9.25
N ASN A 245 32.13 10.13 -8.40
CA ASN A 245 32.42 11.56 -8.35
C ASN A 245 32.31 12.25 -9.72
N MET A 246 31.40 11.78 -10.57
CA MET A 246 31.08 12.40 -11.85
C MET A 246 30.05 13.51 -11.63
N PRO A 247 30.04 14.56 -12.48
CA PRO A 247 28.96 15.53 -12.46
C PRO A 247 27.61 14.83 -12.65
N VAL A 248 26.70 15.01 -11.68
CA VAL A 248 25.33 14.51 -11.79
C VAL A 248 24.60 15.31 -12.86
N PRO A 249 23.98 14.67 -13.87
CA PRO A 249 23.24 15.39 -14.90
C PRO A 249 22.17 16.32 -14.33
N SER A 250 22.08 17.54 -14.87
CA SER A 250 21.09 18.56 -14.44
C SER A 250 19.63 18.09 -14.56
N PHE A 251 19.37 17.04 -15.34
CA PHE A 251 18.09 16.31 -15.35
C PHE A 251 17.62 15.94 -13.93
N PHE A 252 18.52 15.50 -13.04
CA PHE A 252 18.19 15.10 -11.68
C PHE A 252 17.91 16.28 -10.73
N GLU A 253 18.15 17.51 -11.18
CA GLU A 253 17.80 18.74 -10.47
C GLU A 253 16.51 19.36 -11.01
N SER A 254 15.97 18.83 -12.11
CA SER A 254 14.77 19.34 -12.76
C SER A 254 13.53 19.21 -11.86
N GLU A 255 12.57 20.13 -12.04
CA GLU A 255 11.28 20.08 -11.36
C GLU A 255 10.49 18.80 -11.68
N SER A 256 10.65 18.25 -12.88
CA SER A 256 10.06 16.97 -13.27
C SER A 256 10.59 15.81 -12.44
N TRP A 257 11.91 15.75 -12.22
CA TRP A 257 12.52 14.73 -11.36
C TRP A 257 12.08 14.87 -9.90
N LYS A 258 12.05 16.10 -9.37
CA LYS A 258 11.52 16.38 -8.02
C LYS A 258 10.07 15.94 -7.90
N THR A 259 9.23 16.26 -8.87
CA THR A 259 7.80 15.86 -8.90
C THR A 259 7.63 14.35 -8.93
N LEU A 260 8.44 13.64 -9.74
CA LEU A 260 8.41 12.18 -9.82
C LEU A 260 8.80 11.52 -8.47
N ASN A 261 9.74 12.12 -7.74
CA ASN A 261 10.20 11.62 -6.44
C ASN A 261 9.35 12.10 -5.26
N HIS A 262 8.45 13.06 -5.48
CA HIS A 262 7.48 13.54 -4.48
C HIS A 262 6.17 12.74 -4.55
N THR A 263 6.18 11.54 -3.98
CA THR A 263 5.07 10.58 -4.08
C THR A 263 3.95 10.90 -3.10
N ILE A 264 2.88 11.55 -3.58
CA ILE A 264 1.70 11.89 -2.79
C ILE A 264 0.85 10.67 -2.45
N LEU A 265 0.68 9.73 -3.39
CA LEU A 265 -0.03 8.48 -3.15
C LEU A 265 0.97 7.32 -3.18
N SER A 266 1.48 6.94 -2.02
CA SER A 266 2.33 5.75 -1.89
C SER A 266 1.43 4.57 -1.52
N THR A 267 1.38 3.57 -2.40
CA THR A 267 0.44 2.45 -2.28
C THR A 267 1.17 1.12 -2.27
N SER A 268 0.63 0.10 -1.60
CA SER A 268 1.17 -1.25 -1.69
C SER A 268 0.11 -2.31 -1.39
N ASN A 269 0.08 -3.34 -2.24
CA ASN A 269 -0.70 -4.54 -2.03
C ASN A 269 0.09 -5.56 -1.23
N CYS A 270 -0.48 -6.06 -0.14
CA CYS A 270 0.11 -7.16 0.63
C CYS A 270 -1.00 -8.06 1.20
N GLY A 271 -1.83 -8.60 0.30
CA GLY A 271 -2.98 -9.43 0.67
C GLY A 271 -2.73 -10.93 0.65
N ASN A 272 -3.01 -11.60 1.77
CA ASN A 272 -3.24 -13.04 1.86
C ASN A 272 -4.39 -13.33 2.85
N PRO A 273 -4.90 -14.58 2.93
CA PRO A 273 -5.94 -14.95 3.90
C PRO A 273 -5.55 -14.76 5.37
N SER A 274 -4.23 -14.78 5.65
CA SER A 274 -3.67 -14.68 7.00
C SER A 274 -3.64 -13.25 7.55
N LEU A 275 -3.84 -12.24 6.70
CA LEU A 275 -3.82 -10.84 7.10
C LEU A 275 -5.22 -10.22 7.12
N ARG A 276 -5.53 -9.60 8.26
CA ARG A 276 -6.70 -8.72 8.38
C ARG A 276 -6.42 -7.32 7.85
N HIS A 277 -5.23 -6.77 8.12
CA HIS A 277 -4.82 -5.43 7.74
C HIS A 277 -3.32 -5.40 7.40
N PHE A 278 -2.95 -4.48 6.53
CA PHE A 278 -1.57 -4.13 6.20
C PHE A 278 -1.52 -2.61 5.99
N GLY A 279 -0.48 -1.94 6.48
CA GLY A 279 -0.37 -0.49 6.36
C GLY A 279 1.04 0.00 6.68
N PHE A 280 1.31 1.24 6.25
CA PHE A 280 2.55 1.97 6.45
C PHE A 280 2.26 3.48 6.45
N GLY A 281 3.22 4.28 6.94
CA GLY A 281 3.11 5.74 6.96
C GLY A 281 3.31 6.38 5.58
N PRO A 282 2.94 7.66 5.39
CA PRO A 282 3.24 8.38 4.15
C PRO A 282 4.75 8.58 3.95
N VAL A 283 5.19 8.64 2.69
CA VAL A 283 6.61 8.83 2.33
C VAL A 283 7.01 10.30 2.12
N VAL A 284 6.02 11.19 2.06
CA VAL A 284 6.19 12.65 2.04
C VAL A 284 5.22 13.30 3.03
N PRO A 285 5.54 14.47 3.61
CA PRO A 285 4.70 15.09 4.64
C PRO A 285 3.26 15.38 4.22
N ASP A 286 3.05 15.71 2.95
CA ASP A 286 1.76 16.03 2.35
C ASP A 286 1.14 14.86 1.56
N GLY A 287 1.59 13.63 1.82
CA GLY A 287 1.15 12.42 1.14
C GLY A 287 0.25 11.50 1.97
N PHE A 288 -0.09 10.37 1.36
CA PHE A 288 -0.79 9.24 1.96
C PHE A 288 0.04 7.96 1.76
N GLY A 289 0.15 7.16 2.82
CA GLY A 289 0.59 5.77 2.77
C GLY A 289 -0.62 4.86 2.78
N ILE A 290 -0.78 4.01 1.77
CA ILE A 290 -1.99 3.19 1.59
C ILE A 290 -1.60 1.72 1.41
N GLY A 291 -1.76 0.95 2.48
CA GLY A 291 -1.74 -0.50 2.40
C GLY A 291 -3.13 -1.01 2.01
N TYR A 292 -3.22 -1.94 1.06
CA TYR A 292 -4.50 -2.52 0.68
C TYR A 292 -4.45 -4.04 0.50
N ILE A 293 -5.60 -4.67 0.69
CA ILE A 293 -5.81 -6.11 0.54
C ILE A 293 -7.08 -6.33 -0.28
N ILE A 294 -6.96 -7.17 -1.32
CA ILE A 294 -8.06 -7.52 -2.21
C ILE A 294 -8.60 -8.89 -1.82
N LYS A 295 -9.86 -8.96 -1.39
CA LYS A 295 -10.57 -10.19 -1.02
C LYS A 295 -11.69 -10.48 -2.03
N ASP A 296 -12.29 -11.65 -1.91
CA ASP A 296 -13.30 -12.15 -2.86
C ASP A 296 -14.58 -11.30 -2.78
N GLY A 297 -15.09 -11.14 -1.56
CA GLY A 297 -16.28 -10.34 -1.24
C GLY A 297 -16.01 -8.95 -0.65
N GLY A 298 -14.75 -8.49 -0.61
CA GLY A 298 -14.44 -7.19 -0.03
C GLY A 298 -13.08 -6.62 -0.41
N LEU A 299 -12.88 -5.35 -0.11
CA LEU A 299 -11.62 -4.62 -0.27
C LEU A 299 -11.25 -4.00 1.08
N GLN A 300 -9.97 -4.04 1.44
CA GLN A 300 -9.50 -3.43 2.68
C GLN A 300 -8.41 -2.42 2.38
N TYR A 301 -8.46 -1.29 3.08
CA TYR A 301 -7.48 -0.22 2.97
C TYR A 301 -7.07 0.22 4.37
N SER A 302 -5.77 0.39 4.59
CA SER A 302 -5.20 1.11 5.74
C SER A 302 -4.53 2.36 5.18
N VAL A 303 -5.13 3.52 5.46
CA VAL A 303 -4.72 4.81 4.91
C VAL A 303 -4.12 5.63 6.03
N SER A 304 -2.86 6.02 5.87
CA SER A 304 -2.13 6.86 6.83
C SER A 304 -1.71 8.18 6.20
N SER A 305 -1.73 9.27 6.97
CA SER A 305 -1.19 10.57 6.56
C SER A 305 -0.60 11.33 7.75
N LYS A 306 0.09 12.46 7.51
CA LYS A 306 0.51 13.39 8.56
C LYS A 306 -0.34 14.66 8.55
N HIS A 307 -1.16 14.86 9.58
CA HIS A 307 -2.06 16.02 9.73
C HIS A 307 -2.84 16.43 8.45
N ARG A 308 -3.43 15.47 7.73
CA ARG A 308 -4.35 15.76 6.61
C ARG A 308 -5.79 15.41 6.98
N GLN A 309 -6.68 15.45 6.00
CA GLN A 309 -8.08 15.05 6.13
C GLN A 309 -8.25 13.55 5.83
N THR A 310 -7.53 12.65 6.54
CA THR A 310 -7.48 11.21 6.20
C THR A 310 -8.87 10.57 6.24
N LYS A 311 -9.66 10.87 7.26
CA LYS A 311 -11.06 10.43 7.36
C LYS A 311 -11.90 10.87 6.17
N ARG A 312 -11.73 12.11 5.71
CA ARG A 312 -12.46 12.64 4.55
C ARG A 312 -12.04 11.94 3.27
N TYR A 313 -10.74 11.70 3.07
CA TYR A 313 -10.23 10.95 1.93
C TYR A 313 -10.76 9.51 1.92
N VAL A 314 -10.76 8.82 3.06
CA VAL A 314 -11.33 7.47 3.16
C VAL A 314 -12.84 7.47 2.90
N HIS A 315 -13.57 8.45 3.41
CA HIS A 315 -15.00 8.60 3.11
C HIS A 315 -15.25 8.83 1.61
N THR A 316 -14.44 9.68 0.98
CA THR A 316 -14.48 9.88 -0.48
C THR A 316 -14.18 8.56 -1.20
N LEU A 317 -13.14 7.82 -0.81
CA LEU A 317 -12.79 6.52 -1.38
C LEU A 317 -13.92 5.50 -1.29
N GLU A 318 -14.56 5.37 -0.13
CA GLU A 318 -15.72 4.48 0.04
C GLU A 318 -16.85 4.87 -0.91
N ARG A 319 -17.16 6.17 -1.02
CA ARG A 319 -18.16 6.68 -1.96
C ARG A 319 -17.76 6.39 -3.41
N THR A 320 -16.51 6.62 -3.79
CA THR A 320 -15.97 6.30 -5.13
C THR A 320 -16.16 4.82 -5.44
N LEU A 321 -15.88 3.92 -4.50
CA LEU A 321 -16.10 2.48 -4.66
C LEU A 321 -17.59 2.14 -4.85
N LEU A 322 -18.48 2.75 -4.06
CA LEU A 322 -19.93 2.57 -4.25
C LEU A 322 -20.38 3.02 -5.65
N GLU A 323 -19.88 4.16 -6.14
CA GLU A 323 -20.17 4.68 -7.48
C GLU A 323 -19.61 3.76 -8.58
N LEU A 324 -18.36 3.33 -8.46
CA LEU A 324 -17.73 2.36 -9.37
C LEU A 324 -18.51 1.05 -9.42
N GLY A 325 -18.97 0.54 -8.27
CA GLY A 325 -19.81 -0.65 -8.20
C GLY A 325 -21.13 -0.52 -8.97
N LYS A 326 -21.77 0.66 -8.96
CA LYS A 326 -22.99 0.93 -9.76
C LYS A 326 -22.70 0.97 -11.25
N VAL A 327 -21.51 1.44 -11.64
CA VAL A 327 -21.06 1.47 -13.04
C VAL A 327 -20.75 0.08 -13.57
N LEU A 328 -20.12 -0.77 -12.74
CA LEU A 328 -19.78 -2.16 -13.08
C LEU A 328 -20.96 -3.14 -13.06
N LYS A 329 -22.01 -2.85 -12.29
CA LYS A 329 -23.21 -3.70 -12.29
C LYS A 329 -24.04 -3.47 -13.57
N PRO A 330 -24.46 -4.54 -14.27
CA PRO A 330 -25.36 -4.41 -15.40
C PRO A 330 -26.70 -3.81 -14.95
N ALA A 331 -27.32 -2.99 -15.80
CA ALA A 331 -28.59 -2.34 -15.52
C ALA A 331 -29.75 -3.33 -15.28
N THR A 332 -29.58 -4.60 -15.68
CA THR A 332 -30.61 -5.66 -15.67
C THR A 332 -30.47 -6.66 -14.52
N SER A 333 -29.82 -6.31 -13.40
CA SER A 333 -29.82 -7.18 -12.21
C SER A 333 -31.18 -7.15 -11.50
N VAL A 334 -32.19 -7.76 -12.12
CA VAL A 334 -33.31 -8.36 -11.39
C VAL A 334 -32.69 -9.41 -10.48
N SER A 335 -32.89 -9.25 -9.18
CA SER A 335 -32.53 -10.26 -8.18
C SER A 335 -33.33 -11.53 -8.46
N VAL A 336 -32.72 -12.48 -9.16
CA VAL A 336 -33.26 -13.84 -9.21
C VAL A 336 -32.91 -14.48 -7.88
N GLU A 337 -33.90 -14.60 -6.99
CA GLU A 337 -33.81 -15.46 -5.82
C GLU A 337 -33.53 -16.90 -6.29
N SER A 338 -32.27 -17.30 -6.20
CA SER A 338 -31.87 -18.67 -6.46
C SER A 338 -32.46 -19.58 -5.38
N HIS A 339 -33.59 -20.21 -5.68
CA HIS A 339 -34.11 -21.34 -4.92
C HIS A 339 -33.14 -22.52 -5.07
N LYS A 340 -32.13 -22.61 -4.20
CA LYS A 340 -31.39 -23.86 -4.00
C LYS A 340 -32.33 -24.85 -3.32
N LYS A 341 -32.73 -25.91 -4.05
CA LYS A 341 -33.35 -27.11 -3.46
C LYS A 341 -32.38 -27.68 -2.42
N SER A 342 -32.67 -27.45 -1.14
CA SER A 342 -32.02 -28.15 -0.03
C SER A 342 -32.57 -29.58 0.03
N VAL A 343 -31.68 -30.56 -0.14
CA VAL A 343 -31.98 -31.96 0.14
C VAL A 343 -31.99 -32.12 1.67
N ARG A 344 -33.19 -32.28 2.23
CA ARG A 344 -33.43 -32.45 3.67
C ARG A 344 -32.99 -33.87 4.07
N LYS A 345 -31.84 -34.00 4.74
CA LYS A 345 -31.49 -35.20 5.49
C LYS A 345 -32.09 -35.05 6.88
N GLN A 346 -33.10 -35.86 7.20
CA GLN A 346 -33.67 -35.95 8.55
C GLN A 346 -32.64 -36.60 9.48
N SER A 347 -32.32 -35.91 10.57
CA SER A 347 -31.95 -36.56 11.83
C SER A 347 -32.49 -35.71 12.98
N SER A 348 -33.16 -36.41 13.88
CA SER A 348 -34.01 -35.99 14.98
C SER A 348 -33.30 -35.22 16.10
N GLY A 349 -33.96 -34.14 16.54
CA GLY A 349 -34.22 -33.84 17.96
C GLY A 349 -33.05 -33.37 18.83
N LEU A 350 -33.07 -32.09 19.18
CA LEU A 350 -33.25 -31.59 20.56
C LEU A 350 -33.36 -30.06 20.50
N ASP A 351 -34.54 -29.55 20.82
CA ASP A 351 -34.85 -28.12 20.92
C ASP A 351 -34.15 -27.52 22.16
N TYR A 352 -33.51 -26.37 21.98
CA TYR A 352 -33.18 -25.43 23.06
C TYR A 352 -33.60 -24.04 22.59
N VAL A 353 -34.52 -23.44 23.35
CA VAL A 353 -35.15 -22.14 23.10
C VAL A 353 -34.54 -21.09 24.03
N ASP A 354 -34.30 -19.92 23.43
CA ASP A 354 -34.09 -18.55 23.95
C ASP A 354 -33.00 -18.20 24.97
N GLY A 355 -32.34 -17.08 24.66
CA GLY A 355 -31.35 -16.42 25.51
C GLY A 355 -30.89 -15.06 24.98
N ILE A 356 -31.83 -14.13 24.82
CA ILE A 356 -31.75 -12.69 25.17
C ILE A 356 -30.52 -11.89 24.67
N ASP A 357 -30.77 -11.03 23.67
CA ASP A 357 -29.96 -9.87 23.32
C ASP A 357 -29.98 -8.82 24.45
N TYR A 358 -28.82 -8.59 25.08
CA TYR A 358 -28.56 -7.46 25.98
C TYR A 358 -27.51 -6.55 25.35
N TRP A 359 -27.94 -5.44 24.73
CA TRP A 359 -27.23 -4.15 24.81
C TRP A 359 -28.27 -3.04 24.73
N GLY A 360 -28.74 -2.66 25.92
CA GLY A 360 -29.63 -1.55 26.14
C GLY A 360 -28.95 -0.21 25.91
N GLU A 361 -29.82 0.74 25.58
CA GLU A 361 -29.60 2.16 25.42
C GLU A 361 -28.80 2.76 26.59
N MET A 362 -27.72 3.47 26.28
CA MET A 362 -27.28 4.61 27.07
C MET A 362 -27.25 5.81 26.13
N GLY A 363 -28.23 6.69 26.32
CA GLY A 363 -28.31 7.98 25.65
C GLY A 363 -27.29 8.94 26.24
N ASP A 364 -26.62 9.68 25.35
CA ASP A 364 -26.05 10.98 25.66
C ASP A 364 -26.69 12.00 24.73
N ALA A 365 -27.32 12.99 25.37
CA ALA A 365 -28.12 14.03 24.75
C ALA A 365 -27.27 14.98 23.90
N ALA A 366 -27.70 15.19 22.66
CA ALA A 366 -27.23 16.27 21.81
C ALA A 366 -27.81 17.62 22.27
N PRO A 367 -27.04 18.73 22.32
CA PRO A 367 -27.63 20.06 22.46
C PRO A 367 -28.19 20.54 21.11
N ALA A 368 -29.42 21.05 21.16
CA ALA A 368 -30.22 21.56 20.05
C ALA A 368 -29.63 22.85 19.41
N PRO A 369 -30.00 23.18 18.15
CA PRO A 369 -29.38 24.23 17.36
C PRO A 369 -29.90 25.64 17.69
N VAL A 370 -29.01 26.64 17.56
CA VAL A 370 -29.34 28.07 17.69
C VAL A 370 -29.49 28.70 16.28
N PRO A 371 -30.45 29.62 16.03
CA PRO A 371 -30.90 30.00 14.68
C PRO A 371 -29.98 30.96 13.93
N ALA A 372 -30.11 30.93 12.61
CA ALA A 372 -29.39 31.75 11.64
C ALA A 372 -29.76 33.26 11.70
N THR A 373 -28.74 34.11 11.70
CA THR A 373 -28.88 35.55 11.44
C THR A 373 -28.41 35.86 10.03
N THR A 374 -29.30 36.49 9.27
CA THR A 374 -29.11 36.98 7.91
C THR A 374 -28.28 38.26 7.92
N LEU A 375 -27.19 38.31 7.16
CA LEU A 375 -26.57 39.55 6.71
C LEU A 375 -26.36 39.49 5.20
N ARG A 376 -27.12 40.33 4.51
CA ARG A 376 -26.92 40.70 3.11
C ARG A 376 -25.70 41.63 3.02
N SER A 377 -24.83 41.38 2.05
CA SER A 377 -24.07 42.44 1.40
C SER A 377 -23.88 42.10 -0.07
N ASN A 378 -24.42 42.98 -0.92
CA ASN A 378 -24.14 43.07 -2.34
C ASN A 378 -22.64 43.30 -2.56
N GLU A 379 -22.05 42.69 -3.60
CA GLU A 379 -21.13 43.41 -4.47
C GLU A 379 -20.91 42.66 -5.79
N THR A 380 -20.89 43.46 -6.84
CA THR A 380 -20.94 43.12 -8.26
C THR A 380 -19.55 43.15 -8.89
N THR A 381 -19.33 42.21 -9.83
CA THR A 381 -18.53 42.33 -11.07
C THR A 381 -17.07 42.81 -11.00
N SER A 382 -16.13 41.91 -11.34
CA SER A 382 -15.10 42.14 -12.37
C SER A 382 -14.14 40.94 -12.47
N SER A 383 -14.32 40.04 -13.45
CA SER A 383 -13.22 39.18 -13.93
C SER A 383 -13.52 38.56 -15.30
N ASP A 384 -13.91 39.36 -16.29
CA ASP A 384 -14.19 38.88 -17.66
C ASP A 384 -13.18 39.38 -18.72
N ILE A 385 -11.98 39.80 -18.28
CA ILE A 385 -10.95 40.35 -19.17
C ILE A 385 -9.63 39.54 -19.16
N ALA A 386 -9.47 38.54 -18.29
CA ALA A 386 -8.24 37.74 -18.23
C ALA A 386 -8.22 36.52 -19.19
N SER A 387 -9.34 36.18 -19.85
CA SER A 387 -9.46 34.94 -20.63
C SER A 387 -9.15 35.08 -22.14
N LYS A 388 -8.89 36.29 -22.65
CA LYS A 388 -8.67 36.52 -24.11
C LYS A 388 -7.23 36.81 -24.53
N VAL A 389 -6.27 36.83 -23.61
CA VAL A 389 -4.85 37.12 -23.93
C VAL A 389 -3.96 35.85 -23.92
N ALA A 390 -4.39 34.75 -23.30
CA ALA A 390 -3.59 33.52 -23.22
C ALA A 390 -3.62 32.63 -24.49
N THR A 391 -4.60 32.81 -25.38
CA THR A 391 -4.82 31.88 -26.52
C THR A 391 -4.08 32.28 -27.80
N LYS A 392 -3.33 33.39 -27.82
CA LYS A 392 -2.54 33.84 -29.00
C LYS A 392 -1.04 33.58 -28.93
N PHE A 393 -0.51 33.12 -27.79
CA PHE A 393 0.94 32.92 -27.62
C PHE A 393 1.39 31.46 -27.89
N LEU A 394 0.50 30.47 -27.76
CA LEU A 394 0.81 29.05 -27.98
C LEU A 394 0.80 28.59 -29.45
N ALA A 395 0.32 29.41 -30.39
CA ALA A 395 0.30 29.07 -31.81
C ALA A 395 1.57 29.48 -32.59
N ARG A 396 2.57 30.08 -31.93
CA ARG A 396 3.79 30.61 -32.58
C ARG A 396 5.08 29.82 -32.32
N VAL A 397 5.03 28.77 -31.52
CA VAL A 397 6.23 27.97 -31.14
C VAL A 397 6.31 26.60 -31.85
N VAL A 398 5.30 26.21 -32.63
CA VAL A 398 5.26 24.88 -33.32
C VAL A 398 5.70 24.96 -34.80
N ARG A 399 6.43 26.00 -35.21
CA ARG A 399 7.01 26.10 -36.57
C ARG A 399 8.42 26.66 -36.54
N ARG A 400 9.37 25.86 -36.06
CA ARG A 400 10.80 25.93 -36.40
C ARG A 400 11.48 24.77 -35.71
N ASP A 401 11.72 23.70 -36.47
CA ASP A 401 12.91 22.85 -36.42
C ASP A 401 12.60 21.53 -37.14
N SER A 402 12.66 21.63 -38.47
CA SER A 402 12.69 20.50 -39.39
C SER A 402 13.73 20.85 -40.44
N GLN A 403 14.98 20.43 -40.22
CA GLN A 403 16.03 20.11 -41.20
C GLN A 403 17.37 20.05 -40.48
N ILE A 404 17.95 18.85 -40.38
CA ILE A 404 19.36 18.55 -40.65
C ILE A 404 19.41 17.03 -40.82
N SER A 405 19.62 16.61 -42.07
CA SER A 405 19.95 15.25 -42.47
C SER A 405 21.47 15.10 -42.46
N LEU A 406 22.00 13.96 -42.04
CA LEU A 406 23.32 13.48 -42.48
C LEU A 406 23.35 11.95 -42.48
N ASN A 407 23.51 11.41 -43.69
CA ASN A 407 23.90 10.04 -44.01
C ASN A 407 25.28 9.71 -43.44
N ILE A 408 25.51 8.43 -43.12
CA ILE A 408 26.70 7.56 -43.27
C ILE A 408 26.23 6.24 -42.58
N GLY A 409 26.24 5.04 -43.13
CA GLY A 409 27.04 4.39 -44.17
C GLY A 409 27.36 2.99 -43.61
N GLU A 410 26.81 1.94 -44.21
CA GLU A 410 27.14 0.55 -43.90
C GLU A 410 28.59 0.25 -44.32
N GLU A 411 29.36 -0.42 -43.46
CA GLU A 411 30.43 -1.33 -43.91
C GLU A 411 30.72 -2.41 -42.86
N LEU A 412 30.69 -3.67 -43.31
CA LEU A 412 31.05 -4.88 -42.59
C LEU A 412 32.55 -4.90 -42.26
N VAL A 413 32.95 -5.39 -41.08
CA VAL A 413 34.11 -6.30 -40.92
C VAL A 413 33.92 -7.25 -39.74
N THR A 414 34.04 -8.53 -40.05
CA THR A 414 34.23 -9.70 -39.19
C THR A 414 35.49 -9.64 -38.32
N SER A 415 35.44 -10.01 -37.03
CA SER A 415 36.47 -10.83 -36.40
C SER A 415 36.11 -11.24 -34.97
N GLN A 416 36.16 -12.56 -34.71
CA GLN A 416 36.29 -13.15 -33.38
C GLN A 416 37.62 -12.76 -32.74
N PRO A 417 37.74 -12.92 -31.40
CA PRO A 417 38.86 -13.70 -30.92
C PRO A 417 38.49 -14.77 -29.88
N LYS A 418 38.91 -15.98 -30.22
CA LYS A 418 39.55 -17.03 -29.40
C LYS A 418 39.61 -16.81 -27.89
N GLY A 419 39.15 -17.84 -27.18
CA GLY A 419 39.28 -17.98 -25.74
C GLY A 419 40.72 -18.06 -25.25
N ARG A 420 40.88 -17.69 -23.99
CA ARG A 420 42.01 -18.06 -23.14
C ARG A 420 41.45 -18.45 -21.78
N LYS A 421 41.71 -19.71 -21.42
CA LYS A 421 41.61 -20.23 -20.04
C LYS A 421 42.60 -19.48 -19.17
N GLY A 422 42.16 -19.05 -17.99
CA GLY A 422 42.98 -18.52 -16.92
C GLY A 422 42.31 -18.84 -15.59
N SER A 423 42.77 -19.92 -14.98
CA SER A 423 42.65 -20.24 -13.54
C SER A 423 43.31 -19.16 -12.69
N ILE A 424 42.79 -18.93 -11.47
CA ILE A 424 43.43 -18.47 -10.21
C ILE A 424 42.24 -18.23 -9.26
N GLU A 425 41.96 -19.15 -8.34
CA GLU A 425 42.56 -19.31 -6.99
C GLU A 425 41.82 -18.50 -5.92
N GLU A 426 41.42 -19.26 -4.90
CA GLU A 426 40.91 -18.84 -3.60
C GLU A 426 41.94 -17.95 -2.87
N GLU A 427 41.48 -16.97 -2.11
CA GLU A 427 41.97 -16.74 -0.74
C GLU A 427 41.06 -15.78 0.04
N HIS A 428 40.62 -16.30 1.20
CA HIS A 428 40.15 -15.68 2.45
C HIS A 428 38.86 -14.84 2.55
#